data_AF-A0A9W7HZX8-F1
#
_entry.id   AF-A0A9W7HZX8-F1
#
_cell.length_a   1.000
_cell.length_b   1.000
_cell.length_c   1.000
_cell.angle_alpha   90.00
_cell.angle_beta   90.00
_cell.angle_gamma   90.00
#
_symmetry.space_group_name_H-M   'P 1'
#
loop_
_entity.id
_entity.type
_entity.pdbx_description
1 polymer ?
#
loop_
_entity_poly.entity_id
_entity_poly.type
_entity_poly.pdbx_seq_one_letter_code
_entity_poly.pdbx_strand_id
1 'polypeptide(L)'
;MIADVDKDGSGGIDFDEFVFMMTTKIGERDTKEELMKAFHIIDQDNNGKISAQDIERIANELGVNLTQKDIQDMIGEADRDKDGEVNMDEFMRMMKRTAYGY
;
A
#
# COMPACT_ATOMS: atom_id res chain seq x y z
N MET A 1 -3.72 -21.87 2.05
CA MET A 1 -3.59 -23.05 2.95
C MET A 1 -2.25 -23.73 2.61
N ILE A 2 -1.68 -24.61 3.44
CA ILE A 2 -0.31 -25.16 3.25
C ILE A 2 -0.01 -25.65 1.81
N ALA A 3 -1.04 -26.13 1.11
CA ALA A 3 -0.98 -26.55 -0.29
C ALA A 3 -0.52 -25.48 -1.30
N ASP A 4 -0.57 -24.18 -0.97
CA ASP A 4 -0.09 -23.11 -1.87
C ASP A 4 1.44 -22.96 -1.86
N VAL A 5 2.13 -23.59 -0.89
CA VAL A 5 3.56 -23.40 -0.62
C VAL A 5 4.34 -24.71 -0.70
N ASP A 6 3.71 -25.84 -0.37
CA ASP A 6 4.23 -27.20 -0.54
C ASP A 6 4.24 -27.56 -2.04
N LYS A 7 5.37 -27.30 -2.70
CA LYS A 7 5.54 -27.51 -4.16
C LYS A 7 5.93 -28.93 -4.48
N ASP A 8 6.59 -29.63 -3.55
CA ASP A 8 7.00 -31.02 -3.73
C ASP A 8 5.90 -32.02 -3.31
N GLY A 9 4.84 -31.55 -2.66
CA GLY A 9 3.70 -32.35 -2.23
C GLY A 9 4.02 -33.27 -1.05
N SER A 10 5.10 -32.97 -0.32
CA SER A 10 5.56 -33.74 0.84
C SER A 10 4.60 -33.65 2.03
N GLY A 11 3.68 -32.69 2.02
CA GLY A 11 2.80 -32.37 3.15
C GLY A 11 3.52 -31.61 4.27
N GLY A 12 4.82 -31.33 4.11
CA GLY A 12 5.65 -30.50 4.98
C GLY A 12 6.11 -29.24 4.26
N ILE A 13 6.81 -28.35 4.97
CA ILE A 13 7.54 -27.24 4.34
C ILE A 13 9.02 -27.55 4.55
N ASP A 14 9.76 -27.82 3.49
CA ASP A 14 11.20 -28.03 3.57
C ASP A 14 11.98 -26.70 3.73
N PHE A 15 13.31 -26.76 3.87
CA PHE A 15 14.10 -25.55 4.09
C PHE A 15 14.07 -24.58 2.91
N ASP A 16 14.05 -25.09 1.68
CA ASP A 16 14.02 -24.27 0.46
C ASP A 16 12.62 -23.66 0.26
N GLU A 17 11.56 -24.41 0.58
CA GLU A 17 10.18 -23.93 0.62
C GLU A 17 9.95 -22.93 1.76
N PHE A 18 10.61 -23.12 2.91
CA PHE A 18 10.60 -22.18 4.02
C PHE A 18 11.31 -20.88 3.65
N VAL A 19 12.48 -20.96 3.00
CA VAL A 19 13.19 -19.79 2.48
C VAL A 19 12.35 -19.10 1.42
N PHE A 20 11.72 -19.82 0.50
CA PHE A 20 10.82 -19.24 -0.50
C PHE A 20 9.61 -18.57 0.15
N MET A 21 8.98 -19.19 1.15
CA MET A 21 7.87 -18.64 1.92
C MET A 21 8.29 -17.37 2.64
N MET A 22 9.40 -17.40 3.37
CA MET A 22 9.93 -16.27 4.11
C MET A 22 10.32 -15.16 3.15
N THR A 23 11.06 -15.42 2.06
CA THR A 23 11.47 -14.37 1.12
C THR A 23 10.28 -13.73 0.41
N THR A 24 9.27 -14.52 0.04
CA THR A 24 8.05 -14.03 -0.61
C THR A 24 7.15 -13.28 0.37
N LYS A 25 6.95 -13.81 1.59
CA LYS A 25 6.08 -13.20 2.61
C LYS A 25 6.74 -12.04 3.35
N ILE A 26 8.04 -12.08 3.60
CA ILE A 26 8.81 -11.01 4.27
C ILE A 26 8.94 -9.83 3.32
N GLY A 27 9.28 -10.05 2.04
CA GLY A 27 9.27 -8.98 1.03
C GLY A 27 7.90 -8.29 0.93
N GLU A 28 6.80 -9.06 0.91
CA GLU A 28 5.44 -8.48 0.91
C GLU A 28 5.03 -7.84 2.25
N ARG A 29 5.44 -8.40 3.40
CA ARG A 29 5.12 -7.89 4.74
C ARG A 29 5.85 -6.60 5.04
N ASP A 30 7.14 -6.52 4.73
CA ASP A 30 7.93 -5.31 4.90
C ASP A 30 7.34 -4.18 4.04
N THR A 31 6.98 -4.49 2.79
CA THR A 31 6.28 -3.52 1.93
C THR A 31 4.94 -3.10 2.52
N LYS A 32 4.15 -4.03 3.08
CA LYS A 32 2.86 -3.71 3.69
C LYS A 32 3.02 -2.83 4.92
N GLU A 33 3.94 -3.17 5.82
CA GLU A 33 4.21 -2.42 7.06
C GLU A 33 4.78 -1.03 6.76
N GLU A 34 5.67 -0.90 5.77
CA GLU A 34 6.17 0.40 5.31
C GLU A 34 5.05 1.25 4.71
N LEU A 35 4.16 0.66 3.90
CA LEU A 35 2.99 1.33 3.39
C LEU A 35 2.01 1.74 4.50
N MET A 36 1.84 0.93 5.54
CA MET A 36 1.02 1.31 6.71
C MET A 36 1.61 2.52 7.43
N LYS A 37 2.93 2.53 7.62
CA LYS A 37 3.65 3.65 8.26
C LYS A 37 3.53 4.92 7.41
N ALA A 38 3.73 4.81 6.11
CA ALA A 38 3.55 5.93 5.18
C ALA A 38 2.11 6.46 5.24
N PHE A 39 1.12 5.58 5.26
CA PHE A 39 -0.29 5.95 5.41
C PHE A 39 -0.53 6.74 6.70
N HIS A 40 -0.03 6.25 7.85
CA HIS A 40 -0.15 6.96 9.14
C HIS A 40 0.62 8.29 9.21
N ILE A 41 1.68 8.46 8.41
CA ILE A 41 2.38 9.75 8.33
C ILE A 41 1.52 10.78 7.59
N ILE A 42 0.74 10.33 6.61
CA ILE A 42 -0.13 11.18 5.80
C ILE A 42 -1.44 11.46 6.55
N ASP A 43 -2.09 10.43 7.08
CA ASP A 43 -3.34 10.50 7.87
C ASP A 43 -3.11 11.19 9.23
N GLN A 44 -3.25 12.51 9.26
CA GLN A 44 -3.00 13.34 10.44
C GLN A 44 -4.07 13.21 11.52
N ASP A 45 -5.33 13.15 11.10
CA ASP A 45 -6.46 13.07 12.02
C ASP A 45 -6.71 11.64 12.52
N ASN A 46 -5.94 10.67 12.00
CA ASN A 46 -5.99 9.25 12.34
C ASN A 46 -7.41 8.69 12.15
N ASN A 47 -8.12 9.21 11.14
CA ASN A 47 -9.47 8.77 10.83
C ASN A 47 -9.48 7.47 9.99
N GLY A 48 -8.30 6.99 9.58
CA GLY A 48 -8.11 5.79 8.78
C GLY A 48 -8.24 6.03 7.27
N LYS A 49 -8.22 7.29 6.84
CA LYS A 49 -8.39 7.74 5.46
C LYS A 49 -7.48 8.93 5.18
N ILE A 50 -7.15 9.12 3.91
CA ILE A 50 -6.36 10.25 3.43
C ILE A 50 -7.28 11.21 2.70
N SER A 51 -7.42 12.42 3.23
CA SER A 51 -8.17 13.49 2.58
C SER A 51 -7.28 14.31 1.63
N ALA A 52 -7.90 15.16 0.80
CA ALA A 52 -7.17 16.11 -0.03
C ALA A 52 -6.27 17.06 0.77
N GLN A 53 -6.68 17.39 2.01
CA GLN A 53 -5.92 18.28 2.89
C GLN A 53 -4.64 17.59 3.39
N ASP A 54 -4.71 16.29 3.67
CA ASP A 54 -3.55 15.49 4.09
C ASP A 54 -2.50 15.42 2.98
N ILE A 55 -2.94 15.21 1.74
CA ILE A 55 -2.07 15.21 0.56
C ILE A 55 -1.43 16.58 0.32
N GLU A 56 -2.21 17.66 0.42
CA GLU A 56 -1.70 19.03 0.26
C GLU A 56 -0.64 19.35 1.32
N ARG A 57 -0.88 18.94 2.57
CA ARG A 57 0.03 19.16 3.68
C ARG A 57 1.34 18.40 3.50
N ILE A 58 1.28 17.09 3.21
CA ILE A 58 2.50 16.29 3.02
C ILE A 58 3.28 16.74 1.79
N ALA A 59 2.60 17.17 0.72
CA ALA A 59 3.26 17.73 -0.45
C ALA A 59 4.04 19.00 -0.09
N ASN A 60 3.45 19.90 0.69
CA ASN A 60 4.14 21.09 1.19
C ASN A 60 5.32 20.75 2.12
N GLU A 61 5.17 19.79 3.03
CA GLU A 61 6.25 19.34 3.92
C GLU A 61 7.43 18.73 3.15
N LEU A 62 7.16 18.02 2.05
CA LEU A 62 8.17 17.45 1.16
C LEU A 62 8.73 18.46 0.14
N GLY A 63 8.19 19.68 0.09
CA GLY A 63 8.58 20.71 -0.90
C GLY A 63 8.13 20.38 -2.33
N VAL A 64 7.12 19.52 -2.48
CA VAL A 64 6.49 19.16 -3.75
C VAL A 64 5.33 20.11 -4.02
N ASN A 65 5.38 20.82 -5.15
CA ASN A 65 4.27 21.68 -5.57
C ASN A 65 3.24 20.83 -6.32
N LEU A 66 2.12 20.52 -5.67
CA LEU A 66 0.94 19.94 -6.29
C LEU A 66 -0.14 21.01 -6.42
N THR A 67 -0.82 21.08 -7.56
CA THR A 67 -2.01 21.91 -7.69
C THR A 67 -3.21 21.19 -7.08
N GLN A 68 -4.25 21.94 -6.71
CA GLN A 68 -5.50 21.35 -6.23
C GLN A 68 -6.10 20.37 -7.25
N LYS A 69 -5.88 20.60 -8.55
CA LYS A 69 -6.31 19.68 -9.60
C LYS A 69 -5.53 18.36 -9.54
N ASP A 70 -4.21 18.40 -9.38
CA ASP A 70 -3.39 17.19 -9.29
C ASP A 70 -3.82 16.32 -8.10
N ILE A 71 -4.13 16.96 -6.96
CA ILE A 71 -4.62 16.26 -5.76
C ILE A 71 -5.98 15.60 -6.03
N GLN A 72 -6.90 16.33 -6.68
CA GLN A 72 -8.22 15.80 -7.04
C GLN A 72 -8.12 14.65 -8.05
N ASP A 73 -7.22 14.76 -9.02
CA ASP A 73 -6.97 13.70 -10.00
C ASP A 73 -6.37 12.46 -9.29
N MET A 74 -5.42 12.64 -8.36
CA MET A 74 -4.86 11.54 -7.54
C MET A 74 -5.92 10.83 -6.69
N ILE A 75 -6.77 11.60 -6.01
CA ILE A 75 -7.88 11.03 -5.24
C ILE A 75 -8.84 10.31 -6.17
N GLY A 76 -9.25 10.93 -7.28
CA GLY A 76 -10.19 10.32 -8.23
C GLY A 76 -9.69 9.03 -8.88
N GLU A 77 -8.37 8.83 -8.99
CA GLU A 77 -7.79 7.57 -9.46
C GLU A 77 -7.76 6.47 -8.38
N ALA A 78 -7.62 6.85 -7.11
CA ALA A 78 -7.52 5.93 -5.99
C ALA A 78 -8.87 5.57 -5.36
N ASP A 79 -9.75 6.56 -5.22
CA ASP A 79 -11.08 6.52 -4.61
C ASP A 79 -12.06 5.70 -5.47
N ARG A 80 -12.32 4.47 -5.03
CA ARG A 80 -13.19 3.52 -5.73
C ARG A 80 -14.60 3.52 -5.18
N ASP A 81 -14.75 3.75 -3.90
CA ASP A 81 -16.06 3.82 -3.26
C ASP A 81 -16.75 5.19 -3.42
N LYS A 82 -16.01 6.17 -3.94
CA LYS A 82 -16.44 7.54 -4.26
C LYS A 82 -16.84 8.32 -3.02
N ASP A 83 -16.17 8.08 -1.90
CA ASP A 83 -16.39 8.83 -0.66
C ASP A 83 -15.62 10.15 -0.60
N GLY A 84 -14.73 10.40 -1.57
CA GLY A 84 -13.91 11.61 -1.68
C GLY A 84 -12.63 11.58 -0.85
N GLU A 85 -12.32 10.44 -0.25
CA GLU A 85 -11.13 10.17 0.56
C GLU A 85 -10.45 8.90 0.04
N VAL A 86 -9.24 8.62 0.51
CA VAL A 86 -8.52 7.40 0.13
C VAL A 86 -8.32 6.53 1.36
N ASN A 87 -9.00 5.41 1.43
CA ASN A 87 -8.83 4.47 2.53
C ASN A 87 -7.55 3.62 2.36
N MET A 88 -7.21 2.86 3.41
CA MET A 88 -5.99 2.06 3.44
C MET A 88 -5.89 1.02 2.31
N ASP A 89 -7.00 0.38 1.94
CA ASP A 89 -7.02 -0.63 0.88
C ASP A 89 -6.83 0.01 -0.50
N GLU A 90 -7.42 1.18 -0.71
CA GLU A 90 -7.25 1.98 -1.94
C GLU A 90 -5.82 2.50 -2.08
N PHE A 91 -5.25 3.02 -1.00
CA PHE A 91 -3.85 3.46 -0.97
C PHE A 91 -2.88 2.31 -1.28
N MET A 92 -3.06 1.14 -0.64
CA MET A 92 -2.25 -0.04 -0.93
C MET A 92 -2.38 -0.47 -2.39
N ARG A 93 -3.58 -0.41 -2.95
CA ARG A 93 -3.82 -0.77 -4.34
C ARG A 93 -3.14 0.20 -5.31
N MET A 94 -3.25 1.50 -5.04
CA MET A 94 -2.59 2.54 -5.82
C MET A 94 -1.07 2.32 -5.81
N MET A 95 -0.48 2.14 -4.63
CA MET A 95 0.96 1.92 -4.46
C MET A 95 1.45 0.62 -5.09
N LYS A 96 0.65 -0.45 -5.03
CA LYS A 96 0.99 -1.70 -5.75
C LYS A 96 1.00 -1.52 -7.26
N ARG A 97 0.12 -0.69 -7.81
CA ARG A 97 0.08 -0.39 -9.25
C ARG A 97 1.29 0.43 -9.70
N THR A 98 1.71 1.41 -8.91
CA THR A 98 2.87 2.26 -9.23
C THR A 98 4.21 1.57 -8.95
N ALA A 99 4.32 0.75 -7.91
CA ALA A 99 5.55 0.03 -7.57
C ALA A 99 5.83 -1.18 -8.47
N TYR A 100 4.79 -1.81 -9.02
CA TYR A 100 4.90 -3.05 -9.81
C TYR A 100 4.29 -2.90 -11.21
N GLY A 101 4.57 -1.78 -11.88
CA GLY A 101 4.02 -1.42 -13.19
C GLY A 101 3.85 -2.60 -14.15
N TYR A 102 2.58 -2.94 -14.40
CA TYR A 102 2.09 -3.70 -15.56
C TYR A 102 0.95 -2.90 -16.20
#